data_AF-A0A7V9J0I6-F1
#
_entry.id   AF-A0A7V9J0I6-F1
#
_cell.length_a   1.000
_cell.length_b   1.000
_cell.length_c   1.000
_cell.angle_alpha   90.00
_cell.angle_beta   90.00
_cell.angle_gamma   90.00
#
_symmetry.space_group_name_H-M   'P 1'
#
loop_
_entity.id
_entity.type
_entity.pdbx_description
1 polymer ?
#
loop_
_entity_poly.entity_id
_entity_poly.type
_entity_poly.pdbx_seq_one_letter_code
_entity_poly.pdbx_strand_id
1 'polypeptide(L)'
;MIGSAGHGGMPHLSVDAIFAAAQVVTALQSIVARETAPSTTLVVSINAIEGGSAANIVAEEVVLRGNARWFSETERQRVLRRIPEVARAMCEGLRAKVLFTVEASPRSWSTVGNS
;
A
#
# COMPACT_ATOMS: atom_id res chain seq x y z
N MET A 1 -8.25 -3.36 0.32
CA MET A 1 -8.68 -3.18 -1.08
C MET A 1 -9.93 -3.98 -1.28
N ILE A 2 -10.86 -3.41 -2.03
CA ILE A 2 -12.20 -3.96 -2.24
C ILE A 2 -12.42 -4.10 -3.74
N GLY A 3 -12.64 -5.33 -4.19
CA GLY A 3 -13.04 -5.72 -5.53
C GLY A 3 -14.46 -6.30 -5.51
N SER A 4 -14.68 -7.37 -6.26
CA SER A 4 -15.93 -8.11 -6.26
C SER A 4 -15.67 -9.58 -6.54
N ALA A 5 -16.25 -10.47 -5.74
CA ALA A 5 -16.06 -11.91 -5.90
C ALA A 5 -16.61 -12.43 -7.23
N GLY A 6 -16.09 -13.58 -7.67
CA GLY A 6 -16.56 -14.26 -8.86
C GLY A 6 -15.91 -15.63 -9.04
N HIS A 7 -16.40 -16.39 -10.01
CA HIS A 7 -15.80 -17.68 -10.37
C HIS A 7 -14.42 -17.47 -11.00
N GLY A 8 -13.39 -18.19 -10.52
CA GLY A 8 -12.01 -18.05 -11.01
C GLY A 8 -11.83 -18.29 -12.51
N GLY A 9 -12.70 -19.10 -13.11
CA GLY A 9 -12.75 -19.32 -14.57
C GLY A 9 -13.46 -18.21 -15.38
N MET A 10 -14.06 -17.21 -14.74
CA MET A 10 -14.80 -16.12 -15.39
C MET A 10 -14.35 -14.74 -14.87
N PRO A 11 -13.05 -14.39 -14.97
CA PRO A 11 -12.50 -13.20 -14.31
C PRO A 11 -13.11 -11.88 -14.81
N HIS A 12 -13.58 -11.83 -16.06
CA HIS A 12 -14.21 -10.65 -16.66
C HIS A 12 -15.51 -10.20 -15.97
N LEU A 13 -16.15 -11.08 -15.19
CA LEU A 13 -17.36 -10.79 -14.40
C LEU A 13 -17.05 -10.28 -12.99
N SER A 14 -15.77 -10.15 -12.64
CA SER A 14 -15.31 -9.80 -11.30
C SER A 14 -14.24 -8.72 -11.30
N VAL A 15 -13.85 -8.27 -10.11
CA VAL A 15 -12.73 -7.36 -9.88
C VAL A 15 -11.83 -8.01 -8.84
N ASP A 16 -10.62 -8.37 -9.26
CA ASP A 16 -9.69 -9.13 -8.43
C ASP A 16 -8.93 -8.23 -7.43
N ALA A 17 -9.26 -8.37 -6.15
CA ALA A 17 -8.61 -7.62 -5.08
C ALA A 17 -7.16 -8.06 -4.83
N ILE A 18 -6.79 -9.33 -5.10
CA ILE A 18 -5.41 -9.83 -5.01
C ILE A 18 -4.56 -9.21 -6.11
N PHE A 19 -5.08 -9.18 -7.33
CA PHE A 19 -4.38 -8.52 -8.43
C PHE A 19 -4.17 -7.03 -8.16
N ALA A 20 -5.22 -6.33 -7.70
CA ALA A 20 -5.10 -4.93 -7.29
C ALA A 20 -4.05 -4.73 -6.18
N ALA A 21 -4.00 -5.65 -5.20
CA ALA A 21 -3.01 -5.64 -4.13
C ALA A 21 -1.58 -5.70 -4.63
N ALA A 22 -1.29 -6.66 -5.51
CA ALA A 22 0.02 -6.84 -6.08
C ALA A 22 0.47 -5.57 -6.82
N GLN A 23 -0.42 -4.98 -7.63
CA GLN A 23 -0.14 -3.76 -8.37
C GLN A 23 0.13 -2.56 -7.44
N VAL A 24 -0.65 -2.42 -6.36
CA VAL A 24 -0.41 -1.38 -5.34
C VAL A 24 0.94 -1.58 -4.66
N VAL A 25 1.28 -2.80 -4.22
CA VAL A 25 2.57 -3.10 -3.57
C VAL A 25 3.74 -2.70 -4.47
N THR A 26 3.68 -3.06 -5.75
CA THR A 26 4.70 -2.68 -6.74
C THR A 26 4.76 -1.17 -6.95
N ALA A 27 3.60 -0.52 -7.15
CA ALA A 27 3.55 0.92 -7.40
C ALA A 27 4.08 1.75 -6.22
N LEU A 28 3.82 1.33 -4.98
CA LEU A 28 4.33 2.03 -3.80
C LEU A 28 5.86 2.10 -3.74
N GLN A 29 6.58 1.16 -4.38
CA GLN A 29 8.04 1.21 -4.44
C GLN A 29 8.56 2.42 -5.22
N SER A 30 7.76 2.97 -6.15
CA SER A 30 8.12 4.18 -6.89
C SER A 30 8.33 5.40 -6.00
N ILE A 31 7.63 5.48 -4.86
CA ILE A 31 7.76 6.61 -3.93
C ILE A 31 9.22 6.71 -3.44
N VAL A 32 9.80 5.58 -3.03
CA VAL A 32 11.20 5.54 -2.57
C VAL A 32 12.16 5.58 -3.77
N ALA A 33 11.94 4.74 -4.79
CA ALA A 33 12.92 4.53 -5.85
C ALA A 33 12.97 5.65 -6.91
N ARG A 34 11.89 6.43 -7.08
CA ARG A 34 11.74 7.39 -8.18
C ARG A 34 11.34 8.79 -7.74
N GLU A 35 10.63 8.93 -6.60
CA GLU A 35 10.20 10.24 -6.11
C GLU A 35 11.08 10.78 -4.96
N THR A 36 12.01 9.98 -4.40
CA THR A 36 12.83 10.39 -3.26
C THR A 36 14.27 10.66 -3.70
N ALA A 37 14.85 11.76 -3.22
CA ALA A 37 16.25 12.08 -3.50
C ALA A 37 17.18 10.99 -2.89
N PRO A 38 18.25 10.56 -3.59
CA PRO A 38 19.15 9.54 -3.07
C PRO A 38 19.82 9.89 -1.72
N SER A 39 19.92 11.18 -1.40
CA SER A 39 20.45 11.69 -0.12
C SER A 39 19.42 11.67 1.03
N THR A 40 18.16 11.32 0.75
CA THR A 40 17.07 11.34 1.73
C THR A 40 16.71 9.92 2.14
N THR A 41 16.68 9.66 3.44
CA THR A 41 16.25 8.36 3.97
C THR A 41 14.73 8.32 4.07
N LEU A 42 14.11 7.44 3.28
CA LEU A 42 12.69 7.09 3.34
C LEU A 42 12.56 5.59 3.17
N VAL A 43 11.75 4.96 4.02
CA VAL A 43 11.42 3.53 3.92
C VAL A 43 9.92 3.39 3.80
N VAL A 44 9.46 2.55 2.87
CA VAL A 44 8.07 2.11 2.77
C VAL A 44 8.12 0.59 2.64
N SER A 45 7.43 -0.11 3.55
CA SER A 45 7.44 -1.57 3.60
C SER A 45 6.02 -2.09 3.77
N ILE A 46 5.69 -3.14 3.03
CA ILE A 46 4.45 -3.90 3.22
C ILE A 46 4.87 -5.23 3.86
N ASN A 47 4.35 -5.47 5.05
CA ASN A 47 4.81 -6.55 5.93
C ASN A 47 3.76 -7.68 6.06
N ALA A 48 2.51 -7.41 5.69
CA ALA A 48 1.48 -8.44 5.61
C ALA A 48 0.54 -8.18 4.44
N ILE A 49 0.12 -9.28 3.80
CA ILE A 49 -0.92 -9.33 2.78
C ILE A 49 -1.86 -10.48 3.12
N GLU A 50 -3.14 -10.18 3.26
CA GLU A 50 -4.16 -11.15 3.66
C GLU A 50 -5.39 -10.97 2.78
N GLY A 51 -5.84 -12.05 2.13
CA GLY A 51 -7.09 -12.06 1.36
C GLY A 51 -7.22 -13.27 0.43
N GLY A 52 -8.43 -13.47 -0.08
CA GLY A 52 -8.83 -14.70 -0.77
C GLY A 52 -9.32 -15.79 0.19
N SER A 53 -10.19 -16.66 -0.32
CA SER A 53 -10.85 -17.71 0.48
C SER A 53 -10.71 -19.11 -0.11
N ALA A 54 -10.64 -19.23 -1.45
CA ALA A 54 -10.49 -20.50 -2.15
C ALA A 54 -9.74 -20.30 -3.48
N ALA A 55 -9.09 -21.35 -3.97
CA ALA A 55 -8.26 -21.29 -5.19
C ALA A 55 -9.07 -21.03 -6.48
N ASN A 56 -10.38 -21.26 -6.47
CA ASN A 56 -11.27 -21.09 -7.61
C ASN A 56 -12.23 -19.90 -7.47
N ILE A 57 -12.01 -19.02 -6.50
CA ILE A 57 -12.83 -17.83 -6.26
C ILE A 57 -11.95 -16.58 -6.37
N VAL A 58 -12.37 -15.62 -7.18
CA VAL A 58 -11.73 -14.30 -7.25
C VAL A 58 -11.95 -13.56 -5.94
N ALA A 59 -10.87 -13.05 -5.33
CA ALA A 59 -10.94 -12.39 -4.04
C ALA A 59 -11.65 -11.03 -4.12
N GLU A 60 -12.63 -10.83 -3.25
CA GLU A 60 -13.34 -9.54 -3.11
C GLU A 60 -12.63 -8.55 -2.19
N GLU A 61 -11.79 -9.04 -1.27
CA GLU A 61 -11.09 -8.20 -0.31
C GLU A 61 -9.65 -8.68 -0.09
N VAL A 62 -8.75 -7.71 0.01
CA VAL A 62 -7.36 -7.91 0.46
C VAL A 62 -6.93 -6.78 1.38
N VAL A 63 -6.36 -7.12 2.52
CA VAL A 63 -5.78 -6.18 3.47
C VAL A 63 -4.26 -6.16 3.30
N LEU A 64 -3.68 -4.97 3.15
CA LEU A 64 -2.24 -4.75 3.22
C LEU A 64 -1.91 -4.04 4.52
N ARG A 65 -0.90 -4.54 5.23
CA ARG A 65 -0.34 -3.87 6.42
C ARG A 65 1.13 -3.58 6.19
N GLY A 66 1.55 -2.38 6.58
CA GLY A 66 2.89 -1.91 6.30
C GLY A 66 3.35 -0.83 7.27
N ASN A 67 4.57 -0.39 7.07
CA ASN A 67 5.19 0.68 7.85
C ASN A 67 5.92 1.63 6.89
N ALA A 68 5.93 2.92 7.21
CA ALA A 68 6.79 3.89 6.57
C ALA A 68 7.66 4.61 7.60
N ARG A 69 8.94 4.82 7.29
CA ARG A 69 9.88 5.58 8.14
C ARG A 69 10.44 6.76 7.36
N TRP A 70 10.45 7.91 7.99
CA TRP A 70 10.92 9.18 7.43
C TRP A 70 11.83 9.87 8.45
N PHE A 71 12.68 10.78 7.96
CA PHE A 71 13.68 11.49 8.79
C PHE A 71 13.51 13.02 8.77
N SER A 72 12.46 13.52 8.13
CA SER A 72 12.07 14.93 8.18
C SER A 72 10.55 15.07 8.20
N GLU A 73 10.07 16.19 8.73
CA GLU A 73 8.64 16.52 8.74
C GLU A 73 8.10 16.71 7.32
N THR A 74 8.90 17.29 6.42
CA THR A 74 8.54 17.43 5.01
C THR A 74 8.29 16.07 4.34
N GLU A 75 9.17 15.09 4.58
CA GLU A 75 8.98 13.74 4.04
C GLU A 75 7.79 13.03 4.69
N ARG A 76 7.54 13.25 5.98
CA ARG A 76 6.32 12.74 6.65
C ARG A 76 5.07 13.19 5.92
N GLN A 77 4.93 14.50 5.70
CA GLN A 77 3.75 15.07 5.04
C GLN A 77 3.62 14.54 3.62
N ARG A 78 4.74 14.45 2.89
CA ARG A 78 4.76 13.95 1.53
C ARG A 78 4.34 12.48 1.46
N VAL A 79 4.93 11.60 2.27
CA VAL A 79 4.67 10.15 2.20
C VAL A 79 3.25 9.80 2.64
N LEU A 80 2.73 10.46 3.69
CA LEU A 80 1.37 10.25 4.17
C LEU A 80 0.32 10.70 3.15
N ARG A 81 0.63 11.69 2.32
CA ARG A 81 -0.20 12.09 1.18
C ARG A 81 -0.03 11.14 0.00
N ARG A 82 1.22 10.75 -0.32
CA ARG A 82 1.54 10.06 -1.58
C ARG A 82 1.10 8.59 -1.59
N ILE A 83 1.27 7.87 -0.48
CA ILE A 83 0.84 6.47 -0.38
C ILE A 83 -0.64 6.29 -0.77
N PRO A 84 -1.61 7.03 -0.19
CA PRO A 84 -3.01 6.87 -0.58
C PRO A 84 -3.29 7.35 -2.01
N GLU A 85 -2.60 8.36 -2.52
CA GLU A 85 -2.76 8.80 -3.92
C GLU A 85 -2.34 7.70 -4.91
N VAL A 86 -1.16 7.10 -4.71
CA VAL A 86 -0.68 6.00 -5.56
C VAL A 86 -1.60 4.80 -5.46
N ALA A 87 -1.98 4.40 -4.25
CA ALA A 87 -2.87 3.26 -4.04
C ALA A 87 -4.24 3.47 -4.72
N ARG A 88 -4.82 4.67 -4.61
CA ARG A 88 -6.11 5.01 -5.25
C ARG A 88 -6.01 4.95 -6.76
N ALA A 89 -4.99 5.59 -7.35
CA ALA A 89 -4.81 5.59 -8.81
C ALA A 89 -4.67 4.17 -9.37
N MET A 90 -3.91 3.31 -8.70
CA MET A 90 -3.77 1.90 -9.11
C MET A 90 -5.09 1.14 -8.99
N CYS A 91 -5.82 1.32 -7.89
CA CYS A 91 -7.11 0.66 -7.72
C CYS A 91 -8.15 1.14 -8.73
N GLU A 92 -8.24 2.44 -8.99
CA GLU A 92 -9.17 3.04 -9.96
C GLU A 92 -8.96 2.48 -11.37
N GLY A 93 -7.70 2.41 -11.82
CA GLY A 93 -7.36 1.80 -13.11
C GLY A 93 -7.75 0.32 -13.23
N LEU A 94 -7.93 -0.37 -12.10
CA LEU A 94 -8.30 -1.78 -12.03
C LEU A 94 -9.78 -2.00 -11.67
N ARG A 95 -10.58 -0.94 -11.58
CA ARG A 95 -12.00 -0.95 -11.13
C ARG A 95 -12.17 -1.40 -9.67
N ALA A 96 -11.10 -1.39 -8.88
CA ALA A 96 -11.10 -1.70 -7.47
C ALA A 96 -11.19 -0.41 -6.63
N LYS A 97 -11.47 -0.57 -5.34
CA LYS A 97 -11.47 0.52 -4.35
C LYS A 97 -10.41 0.26 -3.29
N VAL A 98 -9.90 1.32 -2.69
CA VAL A 98 -8.99 1.25 -1.55
C VAL A 98 -9.52 2.09 -0.39
N LEU A 99 -9.54 1.48 0.78
CA LEU A 99 -9.69 2.16 2.05
C LEU A 99 -8.31 2.23 2.69
N PHE A 100 -7.96 3.40 3.21
CA PHE A 100 -6.64 3.65 3.76
C PHE A 100 -6.77 4.26 5.15
N THR A 101 -6.09 3.65 6.11
CA THR A 101 -6.04 4.10 7.50
C THR A 101 -4.59 4.27 7.89
N VAL A 102 -4.29 5.40 8.54
CA VAL A 102 -2.98 5.66 9.13
C VAL A 102 -3.12 5.56 10.64
N GLU A 103 -2.39 4.64 11.24
CA GLU A 103 -2.18 4.62 12.68
C GLU A 103 -0.86 5.35 12.96
N ALA A 104 -0.95 6.56 13.51
CA ALA A 104 0.23 7.25 13.99
C ALA A 104 0.69 6.57 15.30
N SER A 105 1.84 5.91 15.27
CA SER A 105 2.49 5.46 16.50
C SER A 105 2.87 6.69 17.34
N PRO A 106 2.43 6.83 18.60
CA PRO A 106 2.74 8.00 19.43
C PRO A 106 4.21 8.12 19.86
N ARG A 107 5.10 7.16 19.55
CA ARG A 107 6.43 7.09 20.16
C ARG A 107 7.52 6.58 19.21
N SER A 108 8.38 7.50 18.75
CA SER A 108 9.84 7.28 18.64
C SER A 108 10.56 8.57 18.25
N TRP A 109 10.59 9.54 19.17
CA TRP A 109 11.69 10.51 19.25
C TRP A 109 12.53 10.08 20.45
N SER A 110 13.39 9.09 20.26
CA SER A 110 14.56 8.92 21.11
C SER A 110 15.69 9.64 20.38
N THR A 111 16.09 10.80 20.90
CA THR A 111 17.42 11.36 20.66
C THR A 111 18.44 10.23 20.84
N VAL A 112 19.01 9.75 19.74
CA VAL A 112 20.24 8.96 19.81
C VAL A 112 21.31 9.97 20.19
N GLY A 113 21.57 10.03 21.48
CA GLY A 113 22.63 10.81 22.07
C GLY A 113 23.98 10.34 21.53
N ASN A 114 24.86 11.31 21.32
CA ASN A 114 26.29 11.10 21.22
C ASN A 114 26.78 10.24 22.39
N SER A 115 27.46 9.15 22.09
CA SER A 115 28.52 8.56 22.91
C SER A 115 29.45 7.75 22.02
#